data_AF-A0A0J6CVT7-F1
#
_entry.id   AF-A0A0J6CVT7-F1
#
_cell.length_a   1.000
_cell.length_b   1.000
_cell.length_c   1.000
_cell.angle_alpha   90.00
_cell.angle_beta   90.00
_cell.angle_gamma   90.00
#
_symmetry.space_group_name_H-M   'P 1'
#
loop_
_entity.id
_entity.type
_entity.pdbx_description
1 polymer ?
#
loop_
_entity_poly.entity_id
_entity_poly.type
_entity_poly.pdbx_seq_one_letter_code
_entity_poly.pdbx_strand_id
1 'polypeptide(L)'
;MANYGITRDYIGKGKSRPKEKNDGITFIVAHDTGNPGSSAYVNRAYFAKNVVSASAHTFIDDSVILEIIPLTEKAWHVRYVSTMDNILFDGDANDKAIGVELCWGGSISFSEAYKRYVWYHAYLCDKFNLDPQSDIVAHSTLDPTRRTDPQNALNRYGITWGAFIEDVVEEWKTFRTTSSDEKVRSTNSTLLVTYGDRGAAVEKIQELLIRAGMDLREYGADGVFGKETLEAVQKFQRLSGLIEDGIVGPKTIAALKRVRKGQFNSSTPVRPYPGSYVMIGDRGKDVEAIQRAVNVKPDGIFGPNTESAVKRYQARKGLSVDGIVGPATWNMLF
;
A
#
# COMPACT_ATOMS: atom_id res chain seq x y z
N MET A 1 8.35 12.72 25.61
CA MET A 1 8.09 11.77 24.50
C MET A 1 7.97 10.39 25.12
N ALA A 2 6.98 9.61 24.70
CA ALA A 2 6.78 8.27 25.26
C ALA A 2 7.83 7.33 24.65
N ASN A 3 8.77 6.85 25.45
CA ASN A 3 9.67 5.78 25.05
C ASN A 3 9.03 4.46 25.48
N TYR A 4 8.48 3.70 24.53
CA TYR A 4 7.85 2.42 24.84
C TYR A 4 8.90 1.30 24.87
N GLY A 5 8.85 0.47 25.90
CA GLY A 5 9.66 -0.75 25.95
C GLY A 5 9.16 -1.78 24.93
N ILE A 6 10.10 -2.40 24.21
CA ILE A 6 9.82 -3.54 23.33
C ILE A 6 10.10 -4.83 24.10
N THR A 7 9.07 -5.66 24.28
CA THR A 7 9.20 -6.98 24.92
C THR A 7 9.42 -8.05 23.87
N ARG A 8 10.35 -8.98 24.15
CA ARG A 8 10.66 -10.11 23.28
C ARG A 8 10.34 -11.41 24.00
N ASP A 9 9.37 -12.14 23.48
CA ASP A 9 8.98 -13.46 23.96
C ASP A 9 8.73 -14.38 22.77
N TYR A 10 9.83 -14.82 22.16
CA TYR A 10 9.78 -15.53 20.90
C TYR A 10 9.21 -16.94 21.05
N ILE A 11 8.27 -17.30 20.18
CA ILE A 11 7.69 -18.66 20.15
C ILE A 11 8.69 -19.71 19.64
N GLY A 12 8.48 -20.98 19.96
CA GLY A 12 9.35 -22.08 19.49
C GLY A 12 9.30 -22.31 17.97
N LYS A 13 10.20 -23.16 17.43
CA LYS A 13 10.15 -23.57 16.02
C LYS A 13 8.86 -24.33 15.73
N GLY A 14 8.19 -24.02 14.62
CA GLY A 14 6.93 -24.65 14.23
C GLY A 14 6.37 -24.15 12.90
N LYS A 15 5.16 -24.60 12.53
CA LYS A 15 4.30 -24.06 11.48
C LYS A 15 4.14 -22.54 11.56
N SER A 16 3.98 -21.98 12.76
CA SER A 16 3.90 -20.52 12.97
C SER A 16 5.26 -19.81 13.02
N ARG A 17 6.38 -20.54 13.15
CA ARG A 17 7.71 -19.93 13.16
C ARG A 17 8.72 -20.89 12.51
N PRO A 18 9.01 -20.73 11.21
CA PRO A 18 9.90 -21.65 10.50
C PRO A 18 11.36 -21.55 10.97
N LYS A 19 11.73 -20.42 11.59
CA LYS A 19 13.12 -20.00 11.87
C LYS A 19 13.96 -19.82 10.61
N GLU A 20 13.32 -19.41 9.52
CA GLU A 20 13.97 -19.03 8.28
C GLU A 20 14.34 -17.55 8.33
N LYS A 21 15.49 -17.20 7.79
CA LYS A 21 15.95 -15.81 7.70
C LYS A 21 15.14 -15.06 6.64
N ASN A 22 14.80 -13.81 6.90
CA ASN A 22 14.23 -12.93 5.87
C ASN A 22 15.31 -12.38 4.91
N ASP A 23 14.86 -11.82 3.80
CA ASP A 23 15.72 -11.36 2.69
C ASP A 23 16.15 -9.89 2.85
N GLY A 24 16.02 -9.35 4.07
CA GLY A 24 16.19 -7.94 4.39
C GLY A 24 14.85 -7.18 4.34
N ILE A 25 14.65 -6.30 5.33
CA ILE A 25 13.40 -5.57 5.49
C ILE A 25 13.38 -4.34 4.59
N THR A 26 12.36 -4.25 3.74
CA THR A 26 12.15 -3.13 2.83
C THR A 26 10.78 -2.45 2.98
N PHE A 27 9.86 -3.03 3.76
CA PHE A 27 8.57 -2.42 4.09
C PHE A 27 7.92 -3.04 5.34
N ILE A 28 6.81 -2.48 5.77
CA ILE A 28 6.02 -2.90 6.94
C ILE A 28 4.59 -3.16 6.48
N VAL A 29 4.02 -4.29 6.88
CA VAL A 29 2.59 -4.56 6.68
C VAL A 29 1.88 -4.33 8.00
N ALA A 30 0.95 -3.38 7.99
CA ALA A 30 0.09 -3.05 9.10
C ALA A 30 -1.13 -3.99 9.09
N HIS A 31 -1.41 -4.63 10.23
CA HIS A 31 -2.52 -5.55 10.45
C HIS A 31 -3.30 -5.17 11.72
N ASP A 32 -4.49 -5.74 11.86
CA ASP A 32 -5.18 -5.86 13.14
C ASP A 32 -5.54 -7.31 13.40
N THR A 33 -5.61 -7.67 14.69
CA THR A 33 -5.79 -9.07 15.11
C THR A 33 -7.07 -9.74 14.61
N GLY A 34 -8.06 -8.97 14.11
CA GLY A 34 -9.37 -9.48 13.69
C GLY A 34 -10.20 -10.09 14.82
N ASN A 35 -9.74 -9.97 16.07
CA ASN A 35 -10.33 -10.61 17.24
C ASN A 35 -10.40 -9.61 18.42
N PRO A 36 -11.50 -8.84 18.53
CA PRO A 36 -11.65 -7.81 19.55
C PRO A 36 -11.46 -8.35 20.97
N GLY A 37 -10.63 -7.69 21.77
CA GLY A 37 -10.31 -8.07 23.15
C GLY A 37 -9.18 -9.09 23.27
N SER A 38 -8.60 -9.57 22.17
CA SER A 38 -7.40 -10.42 22.24
C SER A 38 -6.15 -9.59 22.50
N SER A 39 -5.51 -9.79 23.65
CA SER A 39 -4.26 -9.09 24.01
C SER A 39 -3.07 -9.64 23.23
N ALA A 40 -1.93 -8.95 23.29
CA ALA A 40 -0.70 -9.39 22.63
C ALA A 40 -0.26 -10.79 23.10
N TYR A 41 -0.34 -11.06 24.42
CA TYR A 41 0.00 -12.37 24.98
C TYR A 41 -1.01 -13.47 24.63
N VAL A 42 -2.30 -13.15 24.47
CA VAL A 42 -3.29 -14.12 23.99
C VAL A 42 -2.94 -14.59 22.57
N ASN A 43 -2.59 -13.64 21.69
CA ASN A 43 -2.15 -13.96 20.33
C ASN A 43 -0.83 -14.73 20.31
N ARG A 44 0.17 -14.32 21.10
CA ARG A 44 1.43 -15.06 21.28
C ARG A 44 1.16 -16.51 21.70
N ALA A 45 0.32 -16.73 22.71
CA ALA A 45 0.00 -18.05 23.21
C ALA A 45 -0.73 -18.91 22.17
N TYR A 46 -1.60 -18.30 21.35
CA TYR A 46 -2.24 -18.98 20.24
C TYR A 46 -1.23 -19.49 19.21
N PHE A 47 -0.30 -18.64 18.73
CA PHE A 47 0.71 -19.05 17.75
C PHE A 47 1.74 -20.02 18.32
N ALA A 48 2.02 -19.97 19.62
CA ALA A 48 2.88 -20.95 20.30
C ALA A 48 2.31 -22.39 20.28
N LYS A 49 0.99 -22.57 20.18
CA LYS A 49 0.35 -23.90 20.05
C LYS A 49 0.66 -24.57 18.71
N ASN A 50 1.14 -23.81 17.73
CA ASN A 50 1.66 -24.35 16.48
C ASN A 50 0.62 -25.13 15.63
N VAL A 51 -0.64 -24.69 15.67
CA VAL A 51 -1.77 -25.36 14.99
C VAL A 51 -2.03 -24.84 13.58
N VAL A 52 -1.55 -23.63 13.25
CA VAL A 52 -1.74 -22.95 11.96
C VAL A 52 -0.41 -22.59 11.30
N SER A 53 -0.40 -22.41 9.97
CA SER A 53 0.71 -21.81 9.22
C SER A 53 0.43 -20.33 8.98
N ALA A 54 0.44 -19.57 10.06
CA ALA A 54 0.25 -18.12 10.10
C ALA A 54 0.97 -17.56 11.33
N SER A 55 1.37 -16.28 11.28
CA SER A 55 2.01 -15.54 12.38
C SER A 55 2.26 -14.08 11.99
N ALA A 56 2.56 -13.22 12.96
CA ALA A 56 3.15 -11.91 12.71
C ALA A 56 4.41 -11.74 13.57
N HIS A 57 5.22 -10.72 13.27
CA HIS A 57 6.41 -10.43 14.07
C HIS A 57 6.01 -9.88 15.44
N THR A 58 5.05 -8.94 15.44
CA THR A 58 4.75 -8.13 16.62
C THR A 58 3.25 -8.02 16.84
N PHE A 59 2.82 -8.15 18.09
CA PHE A 59 1.47 -7.86 18.55
C PHE A 59 1.51 -6.71 19.56
N ILE A 60 0.62 -5.73 19.40
CA ILE A 60 0.64 -4.50 20.20
C ILE A 60 -0.72 -4.29 20.84
N ASP A 61 -0.78 -4.24 22.17
CA ASP A 61 -1.96 -3.82 22.94
C ASP A 61 -1.69 -2.55 23.76
N ASP A 62 -2.60 -2.21 24.66
CA ASP A 62 -2.54 -1.00 25.50
C ASP A 62 -1.49 -1.06 26.60
N SER A 63 -0.83 -2.21 26.77
CA SER A 63 0.18 -2.44 27.79
C SER A 63 1.56 -2.70 27.20
N VAL A 64 1.65 -3.45 26.09
CA VAL A 64 2.91 -4.00 25.59
C VAL A 64 3.03 -3.97 24.06
N ILE A 65 4.26 -3.74 23.60
CA ILE A 65 4.73 -4.08 22.25
C ILE A 65 5.45 -5.41 22.36
N LEU A 66 4.90 -6.48 21.78
CA LEU A 66 5.39 -7.85 21.95
C LEU A 66 5.89 -8.45 20.64
N GLU A 67 7.21 -8.56 20.49
CA GLU A 67 7.85 -9.31 19.41
C GLU A 67 7.84 -10.81 19.73
N ILE A 68 7.13 -11.59 18.91
CA ILE A 68 6.99 -13.05 19.07
C ILE A 68 7.79 -13.84 18.02
N ILE A 69 8.25 -13.18 16.97
CA ILE A 69 9.22 -13.69 15.99
C ILE A 69 10.32 -12.62 15.84
N PRO A 70 11.62 -12.99 15.84
CA PRO A 70 12.69 -12.03 15.62
C PRO A 70 12.55 -11.32 14.27
N LEU A 71 12.83 -10.01 14.23
CA LEU A 71 12.76 -9.20 13.01
C LEU A 71 13.79 -9.59 11.92
N THR A 72 14.66 -10.56 12.19
CA THR A 72 15.61 -11.16 11.23
C THR A 72 15.09 -12.45 10.61
N GLU A 73 13.94 -12.95 11.07
CA GLU A 73 13.29 -14.15 10.57
C GLU A 73 12.06 -13.79 9.73
N LYS A 74 11.57 -14.77 8.96
CA LYS A 74 10.29 -14.68 8.25
C LYS A 74 9.13 -14.93 9.21
N ALA A 75 8.00 -14.28 8.94
CA ALA A 75 6.71 -14.59 9.56
C ALA A 75 5.64 -14.74 8.47
N TRP A 76 4.66 -15.61 8.70
CA TRP A 76 3.57 -15.90 7.77
C TRP A 76 2.37 -14.96 7.96
N HIS A 77 2.48 -13.69 7.54
CA HIS A 77 1.43 -12.67 7.75
C HIS A 77 0.68 -12.26 6.48
N VAL A 78 1.17 -12.59 5.29
CA VAL A 78 0.47 -12.38 4.01
C VAL A 78 0.48 -13.70 3.23
N ARG A 79 -0.52 -13.96 2.39
CA ARG A 79 -0.51 -15.18 1.57
C ARG A 79 0.43 -14.98 0.38
N TYR A 80 1.31 -15.94 0.10
CA TYR A 80 2.16 -15.96 -1.10
C TYR A 80 1.42 -15.79 -2.44
N VAL A 81 0.11 -16.11 -2.49
CA VAL A 81 -0.71 -15.91 -3.69
C VAL A 81 -1.11 -14.44 -3.91
N SER A 82 -0.94 -13.59 -2.90
CA SER A 82 -1.29 -12.18 -2.93
C SER A 82 -0.11 -11.36 -3.45
N THR A 83 0.15 -11.41 -4.76
CA THR A 83 1.37 -10.85 -5.37
C THR A 83 1.41 -9.31 -5.47
N MET A 84 0.52 -8.61 -4.77
CA MET A 84 0.48 -7.14 -4.79
C MET A 84 1.72 -6.54 -4.11
N ASP A 85 2.24 -7.22 -3.09
CA ASP A 85 3.51 -6.88 -2.44
C ASP A 85 4.69 -6.92 -3.43
N ASN A 86 4.79 -7.97 -4.25
CA ASN A 86 5.83 -8.10 -5.27
C ASN A 86 5.80 -6.92 -6.25
N ILE A 87 4.60 -6.41 -6.56
CA ILE A 87 4.41 -5.26 -7.44
C ILE A 87 4.81 -3.94 -6.76
N LEU A 88 4.47 -3.79 -5.48
CA LEU A 88 4.66 -2.54 -4.75
C LEU A 88 6.09 -2.36 -4.21
N PHE A 89 6.72 -3.47 -3.80
CA PHE A 89 7.94 -3.49 -2.98
C PHE A 89 9.04 -4.40 -3.54
N ASP A 90 8.87 -4.98 -4.73
CA ASP A 90 9.84 -5.87 -5.36
C ASP A 90 10.18 -7.10 -4.49
N GLY A 91 9.20 -7.61 -3.74
CA GLY A 91 9.29 -8.90 -3.05
C GLY A 91 8.11 -9.22 -2.15
N ASP A 92 8.05 -10.49 -1.74
CA ASP A 92 6.95 -11.04 -0.94
C ASP A 92 7.01 -10.52 0.49
N ALA A 93 5.85 -10.19 1.06
CA ALA A 93 5.75 -9.62 2.39
C ALA A 93 6.28 -10.56 3.49
N ASN A 94 6.15 -11.88 3.35
CA ASN A 94 6.71 -12.80 4.36
C ASN A 94 8.25 -12.82 4.33
N ASP A 95 8.84 -12.49 3.18
CA ASP A 95 10.27 -12.53 2.94
C ASP A 95 10.95 -11.18 3.21
N LYS A 96 10.24 -10.06 3.03
CA LYS A 96 10.84 -8.70 3.06
C LYS A 96 10.12 -7.69 3.95
N ALA A 97 9.04 -8.06 4.63
CA ALA A 97 8.32 -7.13 5.49
C ALA A 97 8.20 -7.57 6.93
N ILE A 98 7.98 -6.58 7.80
CA ILE A 98 7.57 -6.81 9.18
C ILE A 98 6.04 -6.72 9.25
N GLY A 99 5.36 -7.83 9.53
CA GLY A 99 3.94 -7.82 9.94
C GLY A 99 3.75 -7.34 11.39
N VAL A 100 2.97 -6.28 11.57
CA VAL A 100 2.64 -5.67 12.88
C VAL A 100 1.14 -5.69 13.12
N GLU A 101 0.72 -6.29 14.23
CA GLU A 101 -0.69 -6.54 14.58
C GLU A 101 -1.19 -5.61 15.69
N LEU A 102 -2.23 -4.82 15.39
CA LEU A 102 -2.95 -4.02 16.38
C LEU A 102 -3.96 -4.89 17.13
N CYS A 103 -3.79 -4.99 18.45
CA CYS A 103 -4.80 -5.53 19.36
C CYS A 103 -5.78 -4.41 19.74
N TRP A 104 -7.09 -4.67 19.66
CA TRP A 104 -8.13 -3.65 19.87
C TRP A 104 -9.40 -4.26 20.46
N GLY A 105 -10.31 -3.41 20.96
CA GLY A 105 -11.61 -3.82 21.48
C GLY A 105 -11.57 -4.54 22.84
N GLY A 106 -12.73 -4.95 23.35
CA GLY A 106 -12.86 -5.56 24.67
C GLY A 106 -12.42 -4.61 25.79
N SER A 107 -11.53 -5.08 26.68
CA SER A 107 -10.96 -4.27 27.76
C SER A 107 -9.69 -3.50 27.37
N ILE A 108 -9.24 -3.61 26.11
CA ILE A 108 -8.02 -2.94 25.64
C ILE A 108 -8.32 -1.45 25.44
N SER A 109 -7.54 -0.59 26.08
CA SER A 109 -7.57 0.85 25.83
C SER A 109 -7.04 1.16 24.43
N PHE A 110 -7.95 1.36 23.47
CA PHE A 110 -7.57 1.61 22.08
C PHE A 110 -6.61 2.79 21.92
N SER A 111 -6.82 3.89 22.66
CA SER A 111 -5.94 5.06 22.56
C SER A 111 -4.50 4.75 22.98
N GLU A 112 -4.30 3.91 23.99
CA GLU A 112 -2.97 3.51 24.47
C GLU A 112 -2.32 2.45 23.56
N ALA A 113 -3.12 1.53 23.00
CA ALA A 113 -2.66 0.57 22.00
C ALA A 113 -2.24 1.30 20.71
N TYR A 114 -3.05 2.26 20.26
CA TYR A 114 -2.80 3.06 19.07
C TYR A 114 -1.51 3.88 19.18
N LYS A 115 -1.26 4.56 20.31
CA LYS A 115 0.00 5.28 20.52
C LYS A 115 1.23 4.37 20.41
N ARG A 116 1.17 3.16 20.98
CA ARG A 116 2.24 2.16 20.84
C ARG A 116 2.38 1.66 19.42
N TYR A 117 1.26 1.48 18.72
CA TYR A 117 1.23 1.03 17.34
C TYR A 117 1.90 2.04 16.40
N VAL A 118 1.55 3.32 16.55
CA VAL A 118 2.19 4.46 15.85
C VAL A 118 3.68 4.51 16.16
N TRP A 119 4.04 4.52 17.46
CA TRP A 119 5.44 4.56 17.88
C TRP A 119 6.27 3.40 17.36
N TYR A 120 5.71 2.20 17.33
CA TYR A 120 6.44 1.02 16.86
C TYR A 120 6.67 1.06 15.34
N HIS A 121 5.71 1.55 14.56
CA HIS A 121 5.93 1.77 13.12
C HIS A 121 7.03 2.81 12.88
N ALA A 122 7.01 3.92 13.63
CA ALA A 122 8.08 4.93 13.58
C ALA A 122 9.45 4.33 13.96
N TYR A 123 9.51 3.53 15.02
CA TYR A 123 10.71 2.78 15.41
C TYR A 123 11.23 1.87 14.29
N LEU A 124 10.35 1.11 13.63
CA LEU A 124 10.74 0.24 12.53
C LEU A 124 11.26 1.03 11.32
N CYS A 125 10.63 2.17 11.00
CA CYS A 125 11.09 3.05 9.93
C CYS A 125 12.49 3.61 10.20
N ASP A 126 12.77 4.05 11.43
CA ASP A 126 14.12 4.48 11.83
C ASP A 126 15.13 3.32 11.77
N LYS A 127 14.78 2.18 12.38
CA LYS A 127 15.63 0.99 12.47
C LYS A 127 16.06 0.44 11.10
N PHE A 128 15.13 0.40 10.15
CA PHE A 128 15.35 -0.18 8.83
C PHE A 128 15.57 0.87 7.73
N ASN A 129 15.66 2.15 8.09
CA ASN A 129 15.81 3.26 7.14
C ASN A 129 14.72 3.24 6.06
N LEU A 130 13.47 3.13 6.50
CA LEU A 130 12.27 3.14 5.67
C LEU A 130 11.60 4.52 5.71
N ASP A 131 10.90 4.87 4.64
CA ASP A 131 10.04 6.06 4.61
C ASP A 131 8.64 5.66 5.09
N PRO A 132 8.15 6.20 6.23
CA PRO A 132 6.84 5.83 6.77
C PRO A 132 5.68 6.05 5.79
N GLN A 133 5.83 6.91 4.78
CA GLN A 133 4.75 7.19 3.85
C GLN A 133 4.71 6.24 2.64
N SER A 134 5.85 5.69 2.23
CA SER A 134 5.90 4.78 1.07
C SER A 134 6.07 3.31 1.45
N ASP A 135 6.65 3.05 2.62
CA ASP A 135 7.13 1.72 3.00
C ASP A 135 6.27 1.09 4.11
N ILE A 136 5.12 1.70 4.42
CA ILE A 136 4.07 1.12 5.26
C ILE A 136 2.84 0.86 4.40
N VAL A 137 2.29 -0.34 4.47
CA VAL A 137 1.11 -0.73 3.70
C VAL A 137 0.09 -1.46 4.56
N ALA A 138 -1.20 -1.19 4.34
CA ALA A 138 -2.27 -1.96 4.94
C ALA A 138 -2.37 -3.36 4.31
N HIS A 139 -2.67 -4.39 5.10
CA HIS A 139 -2.91 -5.73 4.56
C HIS A 139 -4.08 -5.77 3.57
N SER A 140 -5.13 -4.98 3.81
CA SER A 140 -6.24 -4.76 2.88
C SER A 140 -5.79 -4.22 1.51
N THR A 141 -4.71 -3.46 1.45
CA THR A 141 -4.13 -3.01 0.17
C THR A 141 -3.46 -4.17 -0.57
N LEU A 142 -2.84 -5.11 0.16
CA LEU A 142 -2.16 -6.27 -0.44
C LEU A 142 -3.12 -7.39 -0.84
N ASP A 143 -4.24 -7.55 -0.12
CA ASP A 143 -5.23 -8.61 -0.35
C ASP A 143 -6.68 -8.09 -0.22
N PRO A 144 -7.10 -7.12 -1.07
CA PRO A 144 -8.35 -6.37 -0.89
C PRO A 144 -9.62 -7.21 -1.03
N THR A 145 -9.53 -8.37 -1.67
CA THR A 145 -10.69 -9.26 -1.84
C THR A 145 -11.02 -10.06 -0.59
N ARG A 146 -10.06 -10.18 0.34
CA ARG A 146 -10.16 -11.05 1.52
C ARG A 146 -9.93 -10.29 2.83
N ARG A 147 -9.21 -9.18 2.78
CA ARG A 147 -8.73 -8.44 3.95
C ARG A 147 -9.27 -7.03 3.98
N THR A 148 -9.53 -6.57 5.20
CA THR A 148 -9.96 -5.21 5.51
C THR A 148 -9.06 -4.54 6.55
N ASP A 149 -8.09 -5.29 7.07
CA ASP A 149 -7.16 -4.89 8.12
C ASP A 149 -6.00 -4.01 7.61
N PRO A 150 -5.52 -3.06 8.41
CA PRO A 150 -6.01 -2.68 9.75
C PRO A 150 -7.14 -1.65 9.70
N GLN A 151 -7.56 -1.23 8.49
CA GLN A 151 -8.44 -0.09 8.28
C GLN A 151 -9.82 -0.29 8.94
N ASN A 152 -10.36 -1.50 8.94
CA ASN A 152 -11.60 -1.84 9.69
C ASN A 152 -11.47 -1.55 11.20
N ALA A 153 -10.33 -1.82 11.83
CA ALA A 153 -10.13 -1.52 13.25
C ALA A 153 -9.96 0.00 13.45
N LEU A 154 -9.09 0.65 12.68
CA LEU A 154 -8.84 2.09 12.76
C LEU A 154 -10.11 2.93 12.53
N ASN A 155 -10.88 2.60 11.49
CA ASN A 155 -12.10 3.32 11.13
C ASN A 155 -13.18 3.27 12.23
N ARG A 156 -13.22 2.21 13.04
CA ARG A 156 -14.15 2.12 14.18
C ARG A 156 -13.91 3.19 15.24
N TYR A 157 -12.69 3.71 15.31
CA TYR A 157 -12.27 4.73 16.25
C TYR A 157 -12.02 6.09 15.55
N GLY A 158 -12.52 6.25 14.32
CA GLY A 158 -12.46 7.52 13.58
C GLY A 158 -11.10 7.84 12.98
N ILE A 159 -10.19 6.86 12.90
CA ILE A 159 -8.84 7.04 12.36
C ILE A 159 -8.82 6.51 10.92
N THR A 160 -8.56 7.40 9.97
CA THR A 160 -8.36 7.01 8.57
C THR A 160 -6.95 6.46 8.37
N TRP A 161 -6.72 5.73 7.27
CA TRP A 161 -5.37 5.28 6.93
C TRP A 161 -4.37 6.44 6.78
N GLY A 162 -4.79 7.54 6.15
CA GLY A 162 -3.97 8.75 6.01
C GLY A 162 -3.56 9.33 7.36
N ALA A 163 -4.53 9.48 8.28
CA ALA A 163 -4.27 9.98 9.63
C ALA A 163 -3.29 9.07 10.40
N PHE A 164 -3.39 7.75 10.25
CA PHE A 164 -2.42 6.82 10.83
C PHE A 164 -1.01 7.03 10.28
N ILE A 165 -0.85 7.18 8.96
CA ILE A 165 0.46 7.43 8.35
C ILE A 165 1.02 8.78 8.82
N GLU A 166 0.19 9.82 8.91
CA GLU A 166 0.58 11.13 9.43
C GLU A 166 1.08 11.05 10.88
N ASP A 167 0.36 10.34 11.75
CA ASP A 167 0.77 10.11 13.14
C ASP A 167 2.13 9.39 13.21
N VAL A 168 2.36 8.38 12.35
CA VAL A 168 3.66 7.68 12.27
C VAL A 168 4.77 8.60 11.77
N VAL A 169 4.50 9.45 10.79
CA VAL A 169 5.46 10.44 10.28
C VAL A 169 5.87 11.42 11.37
N GLU A 170 4.91 11.95 12.13
CA GLU A 170 5.19 12.87 13.24
C GLU A 170 6.00 12.19 14.35
N GLU A 171 5.64 10.97 14.72
CA GLU A 171 6.38 10.20 15.71
C GLU A 171 7.80 9.85 15.21
N TRP A 172 7.96 9.47 13.95
CA TRP A 172 9.27 9.14 13.34
C TRP A 172 10.23 10.32 13.32
N LYS A 173 9.74 11.55 13.10
CA LYS A 173 10.57 12.77 13.18
C LYS A 173 11.23 12.92 14.56
N THR A 174 10.62 12.40 15.62
CA THR A 174 11.18 12.46 16.97
C THR A 174 12.39 11.56 17.19
N PHE A 175 12.51 10.46 16.45
CA PHE A 175 13.69 9.59 16.50
C PHE A 175 14.92 10.30 15.91
N ARG A 176 14.71 11.08 14.84
CA ARG A 176 15.79 11.78 14.12
C ARG A 176 16.38 12.97 14.88
N THR A 177 15.63 13.59 15.78
CA THR A 177 16.11 14.74 16.58
C THR A 177 16.99 14.34 17.77
N THR A 178 17.12 13.04 18.05
CA THR A 178 17.95 12.52 19.16
C THR A 178 19.32 11.98 18.73
N SER A 179 19.63 11.96 17.43
CA SER A 179 20.94 11.54 16.90
C SER A 179 21.76 12.77 16.48
N SER A 180 22.78 13.11 17.27
CA SER A 180 23.72 14.20 17.00
C SER A 180 24.82 13.84 16.01
N ASP A 181 24.56 12.96 15.04
CA ASP A 181 25.51 12.63 13.98
C ASP A 181 24.88 12.90 12.61
N GLU A 182 25.19 14.09 12.08
CA GLU A 182 24.98 14.45 10.68
C GLU A 182 25.82 13.53 9.78
N LYS A 183 25.27 12.36 9.44
CA LYS A 183 25.62 11.72 8.17
C LYS A 183 24.65 12.22 7.13
N VAL A 184 25.11 13.21 6.37
CA VAL A 184 24.49 13.74 5.16
C VAL A 184 24.10 12.57 4.25
N ARG A 185 22.85 12.15 4.35
CA ARG A 185 22.15 11.33 3.38
C ARG A 185 21.04 12.19 2.84
N SER A 186 21.24 12.62 1.59
CA SER A 186 20.29 13.30 0.71
C SER A 186 18.83 13.14 1.18
N THR A 187 18.33 14.15 1.88
CA THR A 187 16.90 14.32 2.10
C THR A 187 16.31 14.77 0.78
N ASN A 188 16.01 13.81 -0.10
CA ASN A 188 14.88 13.99 -1.00
C ASN A 188 13.64 13.94 -0.10
N SER A 189 13.33 15.08 0.53
CA SER A 189 12.01 15.35 1.08
C SER A 189 11.06 15.32 -0.12
N THR A 190 10.56 14.14 -0.45
CA THR A 190 9.55 13.97 -1.50
C THR A 190 8.21 14.32 -0.88
N LEU A 191 7.99 15.62 -0.87
CA LEU A 191 6.76 16.33 -0.59
C LEU A 191 5.53 15.51 -1.03
N LEU A 192 4.87 14.89 -0.05
CA LEU A 192 3.62 14.17 -0.20
C LEU A 192 2.49 15.14 0.10
N VAL A 193 1.54 15.22 -0.82
CA VAL A 193 0.46 16.21 -0.77
C VAL A 193 -0.87 15.52 -0.97
N THR A 194 -1.84 15.79 -0.10
CA THR A 194 -3.14 15.12 -0.04
C THR A 194 -4.27 16.11 0.28
N TYR A 195 -5.51 15.60 0.29
CA TYR A 195 -6.71 16.37 0.58
C TYR A 195 -6.61 17.13 1.92
N GLY A 196 -6.87 18.44 1.87
CA GLY A 196 -6.78 19.34 3.02
C GLY A 196 -5.50 20.16 3.07
N ASP A 197 -4.43 19.72 2.39
CA ASP A 197 -3.16 20.44 2.36
C ASP A 197 -3.26 21.80 1.66
N ARG A 198 -2.38 22.73 2.04
CA ARG A 198 -2.31 24.08 1.47
C ARG A 198 -0.87 24.55 1.26
N GLY A 199 -0.66 25.43 0.27
CA GLY A 199 0.59 26.16 0.04
C GLY A 199 1.21 25.92 -1.33
N ALA A 200 2.39 26.52 -1.55
CA ALA A 200 3.10 26.54 -2.83
C ALA A 200 3.37 25.14 -3.43
N ALA A 201 3.49 24.14 -2.56
CA ALA A 201 3.56 22.73 -2.89
C ALA A 201 2.34 22.22 -3.68
N VAL A 202 1.15 22.48 -3.14
CA VAL A 202 -0.14 22.11 -3.74
C VAL A 202 -0.33 22.86 -5.05
N GLU A 203 -0.03 24.16 -5.05
CA GLU A 203 -0.10 25.01 -6.24
C GLU A 203 0.74 24.42 -7.38
N LYS A 204 1.96 23.97 -7.07
CA LYS A 204 2.83 23.38 -8.08
C LYS A 204 2.31 22.06 -8.64
N ILE A 205 1.62 21.27 -7.82
CA ILE A 205 0.98 20.02 -8.26
C ILE A 205 -0.22 20.33 -9.14
N GLN A 206 -1.06 21.28 -8.75
CA GLN A 206 -2.20 21.74 -9.55
C GLN A 206 -1.74 22.26 -10.92
N GLU A 207 -0.66 23.03 -11.00
CA GLU A 207 -0.05 23.44 -12.28
C GLU A 207 0.34 22.25 -13.16
N LEU A 208 0.93 21.20 -12.58
CA LEU A 208 1.31 19.99 -13.30
C LEU A 208 0.09 19.18 -13.76
N LEU A 209 -0.96 19.11 -12.95
CA LEU A 209 -2.23 18.47 -13.31
C LEU A 209 -2.93 19.21 -14.45
N ILE A 210 -3.00 20.55 -14.38
CA ILE A 210 -3.51 21.40 -15.47
C ILE A 210 -2.69 21.18 -16.74
N ARG A 211 -1.35 21.15 -16.63
CA ARG A 211 -0.47 20.87 -17.77
C ARG A 211 -0.72 19.48 -18.36
N ALA A 212 -1.01 18.49 -17.53
CA ALA A 212 -1.37 17.13 -17.95
C ALA A 212 -2.74 17.06 -18.65
N GLY A 213 -3.58 18.09 -18.51
CA GLY A 213 -4.93 18.15 -19.08
C GLY A 213 -6.03 17.75 -18.10
N MET A 214 -5.75 17.75 -16.79
CA MET A 214 -6.79 17.53 -15.78
C MET A 214 -7.65 18.78 -15.62
N ASP A 215 -8.93 18.58 -15.30
CA ASP A 215 -9.89 19.67 -15.12
C ASP A 215 -9.73 20.25 -13.71
N LEU A 216 -9.22 21.48 -13.63
CA LEU A 216 -9.18 22.32 -12.42
C LEU A 216 -9.70 23.72 -12.75
N ARG A 217 -10.81 23.81 -13.48
CA ARG A 217 -11.33 25.10 -14.00
C ARG A 217 -12.06 25.93 -12.95
N GLU A 218 -12.49 25.33 -11.85
CA GLU A 218 -13.24 26.04 -10.80
C GLU A 218 -12.31 26.91 -9.96
N TYR A 219 -11.20 26.34 -9.47
CA TYR A 219 -10.26 27.06 -8.60
C TYR A 219 -8.87 27.26 -9.20
N GLY A 220 -8.48 26.47 -10.20
CA GLY A 220 -7.15 26.56 -10.80
C GLY A 220 -6.05 26.05 -9.87
N ALA A 221 -4.85 26.63 -10.00
CA ALA A 221 -3.75 26.39 -9.06
C ALA A 221 -3.80 27.41 -7.93
N ASP A 222 -4.74 27.21 -6.99
CA ASP A 222 -4.98 28.11 -5.86
C ASP A 222 -4.17 27.77 -4.61
N GLY A 223 -3.40 26.68 -4.66
CA GLY A 223 -2.62 26.19 -3.54
C GLY A 223 -3.46 25.53 -2.44
N VAL A 224 -4.71 25.14 -2.70
CA VAL A 224 -5.58 24.43 -1.75
C VAL A 224 -5.97 23.07 -2.32
N PHE A 225 -5.60 21.99 -1.63
CA PHE A 225 -5.90 20.63 -2.07
C PHE A 225 -7.31 20.26 -1.63
N GLY A 226 -8.29 20.88 -2.30
CA GLY A 226 -9.71 20.63 -2.10
C GLY A 226 -10.23 19.43 -2.91
N LYS A 227 -11.56 19.33 -2.97
CA LYS A 227 -12.26 18.25 -3.68
C LYS A 227 -11.89 18.18 -5.16
N GLU A 228 -11.82 19.32 -5.84
CA GLU A 228 -11.45 19.38 -7.27
C GLU A 228 -10.03 18.84 -7.51
N THR A 229 -9.07 19.21 -6.65
CA THR A 229 -7.69 18.72 -6.76
C THR A 229 -7.59 17.22 -6.49
N LEU A 230 -8.33 16.71 -5.50
CA LEU A 230 -8.42 15.27 -5.22
C LEU A 230 -8.94 14.49 -6.43
N GLU A 231 -10.07 14.93 -7.01
CA GLU A 231 -10.66 14.30 -8.19
C GLU A 231 -9.70 14.35 -9.40
N ALA A 232 -8.97 15.46 -9.57
CA ALA A 232 -7.96 15.60 -10.62
C ALA A 232 -6.76 14.67 -10.41
N VAL A 233 -6.28 14.50 -9.17
CA VAL A 233 -5.18 13.59 -8.84
C VAL A 233 -5.60 12.14 -9.07
N GLN A 234 -6.77 11.74 -8.57
CA GLN A 234 -7.32 10.40 -8.79
C GLN A 234 -7.47 10.09 -10.28
N LYS A 235 -8.07 11.02 -11.03
CA LYS A 235 -8.20 10.90 -12.49
C LYS A 235 -6.84 10.79 -13.18
N PHE A 236 -5.87 11.61 -12.78
CA PHE A 236 -4.51 11.56 -13.31
C PHE A 236 -3.81 10.23 -13.01
N GLN A 237 -3.91 9.74 -11.77
CA GLN A 237 -3.36 8.47 -11.34
C GLN A 237 -3.95 7.33 -12.16
N ARG A 238 -5.28 7.27 -12.29
CA ARG A 238 -5.98 6.30 -13.13
C ARG A 238 -5.46 6.32 -14.57
N LEU A 239 -5.40 7.50 -15.19
CA LEU A 239 -4.91 7.67 -16.57
C LEU A 239 -3.42 7.37 -16.73
N SER A 240 -2.64 7.49 -15.64
CA SER A 240 -1.20 7.21 -15.62
C SER A 240 -0.87 5.78 -15.17
N GLY A 241 -1.88 4.93 -14.93
CA GLY A 241 -1.69 3.55 -14.47
C GLY A 241 -1.15 3.43 -13.04
N LEU A 242 -1.41 4.43 -12.21
CA LEU A 242 -1.10 4.46 -10.79
C LEU A 242 -2.33 4.06 -9.96
N ILE A 243 -2.13 3.79 -8.68
CA ILE A 243 -3.23 3.60 -7.72
C ILE A 243 -4.02 4.91 -7.60
N GLU A 244 -5.34 4.82 -7.71
CA GLU A 244 -6.29 5.94 -7.61
C GLU A 244 -6.61 6.26 -6.13
N ASP A 245 -5.58 6.55 -5.33
CA ASP A 245 -5.71 6.84 -3.89
C ASP A 245 -5.87 8.33 -3.58
N GLY A 246 -5.62 9.22 -4.55
CA GLY A 246 -5.69 10.66 -4.38
C GLY A 246 -4.48 11.28 -3.68
N ILE A 247 -3.42 10.51 -3.42
CA ILE A 247 -2.22 10.95 -2.71
C ILE A 247 -1.10 11.26 -3.71
N VAL A 248 -0.55 12.47 -3.64
CA VAL A 248 0.53 12.90 -4.53
C VAL A 248 1.88 12.56 -3.93
N GLY A 249 2.27 11.28 -4.05
CA GLY A 249 3.58 10.79 -3.65
C GLY A 249 4.66 10.82 -4.72
N PRO A 250 5.88 10.31 -4.43
CA PRO A 250 7.00 10.28 -5.37
C PRO A 250 6.65 9.70 -6.75
N LYS A 251 5.86 8.62 -6.79
CA LYS A 251 5.40 7.97 -8.03
C LYS A 251 4.47 8.90 -8.84
N THR A 252 3.52 9.56 -8.17
CA THR A 252 2.61 10.54 -8.77
C THR A 252 3.39 11.76 -9.29
N ILE A 253 4.34 12.30 -8.50
CA ILE A 253 5.21 13.41 -8.92
C ILE A 253 6.09 13.03 -10.12
N ALA A 254 6.69 11.85 -10.10
CA ALA A 254 7.51 11.37 -11.22
C ALA A 254 6.68 11.16 -12.49
N ALA A 255 5.43 10.72 -12.38
CA ALA A 255 4.50 10.66 -13.50
C ALA A 255 4.15 12.07 -14.00
N LEU A 256 3.71 12.98 -13.13
CA LEU A 256 3.36 14.37 -13.46
C LEU A 256 4.48 15.11 -14.19
N LYS A 257 5.74 14.94 -13.74
CA LYS A 257 6.91 15.56 -14.37
C LYS A 257 7.24 15.02 -15.77
N ARG A 258 6.85 13.78 -16.08
CA ARG A 258 7.13 13.12 -17.38
C ARG A 258 6.05 13.36 -18.43
N VAL A 259 4.89 13.88 -18.03
CA VAL A 259 3.73 14.05 -18.91
C VAL A 259 3.93 15.21 -19.90
N ARG A 260 3.59 14.97 -21.17
CA ARG A 260 3.60 16.02 -22.21
C ARG A 260 2.39 16.93 -22.04
N LYS A 261 2.52 18.22 -22.38
CA LYS A 261 1.42 19.19 -22.24
C LYS A 261 0.18 18.72 -23.01
N GLY A 262 -0.96 18.60 -22.33
CA GLY A 262 -2.24 18.19 -22.93
C GLY A 262 -2.32 16.71 -23.33
N GLN A 263 -1.46 15.85 -22.77
CA GLN A 263 -1.41 14.41 -23.10
C GLN A 263 -2.76 13.70 -22.91
N PHE A 264 -3.61 14.18 -21.99
CA PHE A 264 -4.91 13.58 -21.69
C PHE A 264 -6.11 14.41 -22.15
N ASN A 265 -5.92 15.34 -23.11
CA ASN A 265 -6.98 16.22 -23.63
C ASN A 265 -7.97 15.54 -24.61
N SER A 266 -7.98 14.22 -24.77
CA SER A 266 -8.83 13.56 -25.76
C SER A 266 -10.18 13.11 -25.21
N SER A 267 -11.25 13.47 -25.95
CA SER A 267 -12.65 13.07 -25.78
C SER A 267 -12.95 11.62 -26.19
N THR A 268 -11.95 10.73 -26.19
CA THR A 268 -12.20 9.29 -26.34
C THR A 268 -12.90 8.76 -25.09
N PRO A 269 -13.97 7.95 -25.20
CA PRO A 269 -14.61 7.34 -24.05
C PRO A 269 -13.60 6.40 -23.39
N VAL A 270 -12.92 6.87 -22.35
CA VAL A 270 -12.02 6.05 -21.54
C VAL A 270 -12.86 4.95 -20.94
N ARG A 271 -12.58 3.70 -21.31
CA ARG A 271 -13.24 2.55 -20.71
C ARG A 271 -12.66 2.40 -19.30
N PRO A 272 -13.42 2.64 -18.22
CA PRO A 272 -12.87 2.56 -16.87
C PRO A 272 -12.34 1.14 -16.62
N TYR A 273 -11.20 1.04 -15.94
CA TYR A 273 -10.67 -0.25 -15.55
C TYR A 273 -11.70 -0.98 -14.66
N PRO A 274 -11.95 -2.28 -14.82
CA PRO A 274 -13.00 -3.00 -14.09
C PRO A 274 -12.76 -3.16 -12.58
N GLY A 275 -11.67 -2.60 -12.05
CA GLY A 275 -11.27 -2.73 -10.65
C GLY A 275 -10.66 -4.10 -10.30
N SER A 276 -10.53 -5.00 -11.28
CA SER A 276 -9.96 -6.35 -11.13
C SER A 276 -9.21 -6.76 -12.39
N TYR A 277 -8.20 -7.62 -12.23
CA TYR A 277 -7.45 -8.17 -13.36
C TYR A 277 -8.36 -9.01 -14.24
N VAL A 278 -8.23 -8.89 -15.56
CA VAL A 278 -8.93 -9.76 -16.50
C VAL A 278 -7.96 -10.80 -17.06
N MET A 279 -8.23 -12.08 -16.83
CA MET A 279 -7.33 -13.19 -17.09
C MET A 279 -8.07 -14.46 -17.53
N ILE A 280 -7.31 -15.53 -17.80
CA ILE A 280 -7.87 -16.79 -18.26
C ILE A 280 -8.98 -17.30 -17.33
N GLY A 281 -10.12 -17.67 -17.93
CA GLY A 281 -11.32 -18.12 -17.20
C GLY A 281 -12.39 -17.02 -17.04
N ASP A 282 -12.02 -15.74 -17.12
CA ASP A 282 -12.97 -14.64 -16.99
C ASP A 282 -13.92 -14.55 -18.18
N ARG A 283 -15.10 -13.96 -17.94
CA ARG A 283 -16.15 -13.81 -18.96
C ARG A 283 -16.84 -12.46 -18.89
N GLY A 284 -17.40 -12.03 -20.02
CA GLY A 284 -18.31 -10.88 -20.09
C GLY A 284 -17.81 -9.73 -20.97
N LYS A 285 -18.44 -8.56 -20.83
CA LYS A 285 -18.26 -7.42 -21.74
C LYS A 285 -16.83 -6.87 -21.76
N ASP A 286 -16.11 -7.00 -20.65
CA ASP A 286 -14.71 -6.58 -20.56
C ASP A 286 -13.78 -7.47 -21.34
N VAL A 287 -14.03 -8.78 -21.30
CA VAL A 287 -13.33 -9.76 -22.14
C VAL A 287 -13.62 -9.51 -23.62
N GLU A 288 -14.87 -9.25 -24.01
CA GLU A 288 -15.18 -8.93 -25.40
C GLU A 288 -14.46 -7.66 -25.89
N ALA A 289 -14.36 -6.64 -25.04
CA ALA A 289 -13.65 -5.41 -25.38
C ALA A 289 -12.15 -5.67 -25.55
N ILE A 290 -11.54 -6.45 -24.64
CA ILE A 290 -10.14 -6.87 -24.75
C ILE A 290 -9.93 -7.64 -26.05
N GLN A 291 -10.78 -8.63 -26.34
CA GLN A 291 -10.72 -9.45 -27.55
C GLN A 291 -10.77 -8.59 -28.81
N ARG A 292 -11.67 -7.59 -28.87
CA ARG A 292 -11.70 -6.61 -29.97
C ARG A 292 -10.38 -5.83 -30.07
N ALA A 293 -9.86 -5.33 -28.94
CA ALA A 293 -8.64 -4.53 -28.89
C ALA A 293 -7.37 -5.32 -29.26
N VAL A 294 -7.31 -6.62 -28.96
CA VAL A 294 -6.18 -7.51 -29.34
C VAL A 294 -6.40 -8.29 -30.63
N ASN A 295 -7.46 -7.96 -31.39
CA ASN A 295 -7.82 -8.55 -32.68
C ASN A 295 -8.07 -10.08 -32.63
N VAL A 296 -8.86 -10.51 -31.64
CA VAL A 296 -9.39 -11.88 -31.49
C VAL A 296 -10.91 -11.83 -31.64
N LYS A 297 -11.52 -12.88 -32.20
CA LYS A 297 -12.98 -12.98 -32.30
C LYS A 297 -13.62 -12.83 -30.90
N PRO A 298 -14.49 -11.84 -30.66
CA PRO A 298 -15.04 -11.60 -29.35
C PRO A 298 -16.17 -12.60 -29.06
N ASP A 299 -15.88 -13.61 -28.25
CA ASP A 299 -16.86 -14.56 -27.71
C ASP A 299 -17.17 -14.31 -26.22
N GLY A 300 -16.49 -13.33 -25.62
CA GLY A 300 -16.67 -12.93 -24.22
C GLY A 300 -16.09 -13.93 -23.23
N ILE A 301 -15.24 -14.88 -23.66
CA ILE A 301 -14.56 -15.85 -22.80
C ILE A 301 -13.05 -15.69 -22.94
N PHE A 302 -12.36 -15.41 -21.83
CA PHE A 302 -10.92 -15.22 -21.84
C PHE A 302 -10.26 -16.61 -21.83
N GLY A 303 -10.11 -17.19 -23.01
CA GLY A 303 -9.46 -18.49 -23.21
C GLY A 303 -7.99 -18.38 -23.64
N PRO A 304 -7.33 -19.52 -23.93
CA PRO A 304 -5.92 -19.56 -24.35
C PRO A 304 -5.60 -18.68 -25.56
N ASN A 305 -6.56 -18.52 -26.48
CA ASN A 305 -6.42 -17.65 -27.65
C ASN A 305 -6.35 -16.16 -27.27
N THR A 306 -7.19 -15.73 -26.32
CA THR A 306 -7.19 -14.36 -25.79
C THR A 306 -5.92 -14.08 -25.00
N GLU A 307 -5.52 -15.00 -24.11
CA GLU A 307 -4.27 -14.91 -23.36
C GLU A 307 -3.06 -14.77 -24.28
N SER A 308 -2.96 -15.63 -25.30
CA SER A 308 -1.87 -15.57 -26.28
C SER A 308 -1.84 -14.24 -27.04
N ALA A 309 -3.00 -13.66 -27.35
CA ALA A 309 -3.10 -12.36 -28.01
C ALA A 309 -2.72 -11.21 -27.09
N VAL A 310 -3.10 -11.27 -25.81
CA VAL A 310 -2.69 -10.31 -24.78
C VAL A 310 -1.18 -10.36 -24.56
N LYS A 311 -0.56 -11.54 -24.45
CA LYS A 311 0.90 -11.69 -24.37
C LYS A 311 1.61 -11.05 -25.56
N ARG A 312 1.14 -11.30 -26.79
CA ARG A 312 1.69 -10.62 -27.99
C ARG A 312 1.51 -9.11 -27.94
N TYR A 313 0.37 -8.64 -27.45
CA TYR A 313 0.10 -7.21 -27.29
C TYR A 313 1.07 -6.57 -26.30
N GLN A 314 1.20 -7.16 -25.11
CA GLN A 314 2.12 -6.73 -24.05
C GLN A 314 3.57 -6.68 -24.54
N ALA A 315 4.04 -7.74 -25.22
CA ALA A 315 5.38 -7.79 -25.79
C ALA A 315 5.65 -6.63 -26.77
N ARG A 316 4.69 -6.33 -27.67
CA ARG A 316 4.80 -5.19 -28.61
C ARG A 316 4.78 -3.83 -27.93
N LYS A 317 4.18 -3.73 -26.74
CA LYS A 317 4.04 -2.49 -25.97
C LYS A 317 5.10 -2.32 -24.90
N GLY A 318 6.04 -3.26 -24.76
CA GLY A 318 7.08 -3.23 -23.73
C GLY A 318 6.51 -3.40 -22.31
N LEU A 319 5.37 -4.07 -22.18
CA LEU A 319 4.77 -4.42 -20.89
C LEU A 319 5.26 -5.80 -20.41
N SER A 320 5.01 -6.11 -19.13
CA SER A 320 5.13 -7.48 -18.61
C SER A 320 4.32 -8.44 -19.48
N VAL A 321 4.93 -9.55 -19.92
CA VAL A 321 4.34 -10.52 -20.85
C VAL A 321 3.72 -11.69 -20.07
N ASP A 322 2.78 -11.36 -19.19
CA ASP A 322 2.12 -12.31 -18.27
C ASP A 322 0.79 -12.85 -18.83
N GLY A 323 0.22 -12.23 -19.85
CA GLY A 323 -1.08 -12.60 -20.42
C GLY A 323 -2.28 -12.14 -19.60
N ILE A 324 -2.06 -11.30 -18.60
CA ILE A 324 -3.07 -10.76 -17.70
C ILE A 324 -3.35 -9.30 -18.07
N VAL A 325 -4.62 -8.94 -18.22
CA VAL A 325 -5.02 -7.55 -18.45
C VAL A 325 -5.23 -6.86 -17.12
N GLY A 326 -4.13 -6.38 -16.53
CA GLY A 326 -4.13 -5.43 -15.43
C GLY A 326 -4.20 -3.97 -15.88
N PRO A 327 -4.11 -2.98 -14.97
CA PRO A 327 -4.28 -1.56 -15.29
C PRO A 327 -3.35 -1.07 -16.40
N ALA A 328 -2.08 -1.49 -16.39
CA ALA A 328 -1.10 -1.12 -17.41
C ALA A 328 -1.47 -1.66 -18.80
N THR A 329 -1.89 -2.92 -18.88
CA THR A 329 -2.37 -3.52 -20.15
C THR A 329 -3.68 -2.87 -20.60
N TRP A 330 -4.61 -2.64 -19.68
CA TRP A 330 -5.90 -2.02 -19.94
C TRP A 330 -5.78 -0.60 -20.49
N ASN A 331 -4.94 0.23 -19.89
CA ASN A 331 -4.67 1.60 -20.34
C ASN A 331 -3.99 1.66 -21.71
N MET A 332 -3.32 0.57 -22.12
CA MET A 332 -2.81 0.48 -23.48
C MET A 332 -3.89 0.05 -24.46
N LEU A 333 -4.93 -0.64 -24.01
CA LEU A 333 -6.02 -1.14 -24.85
C LEU A 333 -7.13 -0.10 -25.08
N PHE A 334 -7.38 0.82 -24.13
CA PHE A 334 -8.52 1.74 -24.12
C PHE A 334 -8.19 3.17 -23.73
#